data_AF-A0A7Y5MLA7-F1
#
_entry.id   AF-A0A7Y5MLA7-F1
#
_cell.length_a   1.000
_cell.length_b   1.000
_cell.length_c   1.000
_cell.angle_alpha   90.00
_cell.angle_beta   90.00
_cell.angle_gamma   90.00
#
_symmetry.space_group_name_H-M   'P 1'
#
loop_
_entity.id
_entity.type
_entity.pdbx_description
1 polymer ?
#
loop_
_entity_poly.entity_id
_entity_poly.type
_entity_poly.pdbx_seq_one_letter_code
_entity_poly.pdbx_strand_id
1 'polypeptide(L)'
;MNFWSRFVFGFLLAQVLPGILCTFFLFFISVGAKIIENNKPMGFADYLAVHAQNMARVPIWLGCFLVGATCLGIVLHWLSWMMLARLEQRVEQERLPGLEKLPWHDRPLLLQIILWPIDLIREYGYLFLATPSFEKVLRREKLVQAPPEKFAQLSWIEDFYLPFAQFLANLHLALMPALVAVIVVFNHAGYTTRRLLFLLLTYLVIGLTRVLSRQQLISLSRAERDLVGESPKPSNSGKK
;
A
#
# COMPACT_ATOMS: atom_id res chain seq x y z
N MET A 1 -7.51 17.91 12.83
CA MET A 1 -6.06 17.78 13.12
C MET A 1 -5.33 19.11 12.93
N ASN A 2 -4.26 19.38 13.68
CA ASN A 2 -3.35 20.50 13.39
C ASN A 2 -2.40 20.17 12.21
N PHE A 3 -1.78 21.19 11.61
CA PHE A 3 -0.88 21.06 10.45
C PHE A 3 0.19 19.97 10.65
N TRP A 4 0.81 19.93 11.83
CA TRP A 4 1.88 19.00 12.16
C TRP A 4 1.46 17.53 12.07
N SER A 5 0.26 17.19 12.58
CA SER A 5 -0.25 15.83 12.47
C SER A 5 -0.48 15.42 11.01
N ARG A 6 -1.03 16.32 10.18
CA ARG A 6 -1.26 16.04 8.76
C ARG A 6 0.04 15.87 8.00
N PHE A 7 1.03 16.71 8.29
CA PHE A 7 2.35 16.64 7.70
C PHE A 7 3.07 15.35 8.10
N VAL A 8 3.10 15.00 9.38
CA VAL A 8 3.81 13.81 9.86
C VAL A 8 3.13 12.52 9.38
N PHE A 9 1.83 12.36 9.64
CA PHE A 9 1.15 11.09 9.35
C PHE A 9 0.72 10.98 7.89
N GLY A 10 0.18 12.05 7.30
CA GLY A 10 -0.36 12.05 5.95
C GLY A 10 0.67 12.26 4.83
N PHE A 11 1.79 12.93 5.12
CA PHE A 11 2.84 13.16 4.12
C PHE A 11 4.11 12.36 4.42
N LEU A 12 4.76 12.56 5.57
CA LEU A 12 6.03 11.90 5.87
C LEU A 12 5.87 10.38 5.98
N LEU A 13 4.97 9.92 6.84
CA LEU A 13 4.77 8.48 7.05
C LEU A 13 4.06 7.85 5.87
N ALA A 14 2.95 8.41 5.41
CA ALA A 14 2.19 7.77 4.34
C ALA A 14 2.88 7.81 2.97
N GLN A 15 3.72 8.80 2.66
CA GLN A 15 4.28 8.98 1.31
C GLN A 15 5.81 8.90 1.30
N VAL A 16 6.48 9.77 2.04
CA VAL A 16 7.95 9.90 1.98
C VAL A 16 8.63 8.63 2.45
N LEU A 17 8.22 8.06 3.58
CA LEU A 17 8.85 6.86 4.14
C LEU A 17 8.71 5.63 3.21
N PRO A 18 7.51 5.27 2.70
CA PRO A 18 7.37 4.24 1.67
C PRO A 18 8.18 4.54 0.41
N GLY A 19 8.22 5.80 -0.01
CA GLY A 19 9.03 6.25 -1.14
C GLY A 19 10.53 6.03 -0.94
N ILE A 20 11.06 6.35 0.25
CA ILE A 20 12.45 6.10 0.65
C ILE A 20 12.73 4.60 0.60
N LEU A 21 11.88 3.77 1.21
CA LEU A 21 12.03 2.32 1.20
C LEU A 21 12.07 1.77 -0.23
N CYS A 22 11.08 2.14 -1.05
CA CYS A 22 10.97 1.70 -2.43
C CYS A 22 12.23 2.08 -3.25
N THR A 23 12.63 3.36 -3.20
CA THR A 23 13.83 3.86 -3.89
C THR A 23 15.07 3.12 -3.45
N PHE A 24 15.21 2.91 -2.16
CA PHE A 24 16.34 2.22 -1.58
C PHE A 24 16.43 0.77 -2.05
N PHE A 25 15.32 0.02 -2.04
CA PHE A 25 15.30 -1.37 -2.51
C PHE A 25 15.51 -1.48 -4.02
N LEU A 26 14.99 -0.55 -4.82
CA LEU A 26 15.27 -0.50 -6.26
C LEU A 26 16.76 -0.26 -6.54
N PHE A 27 17.39 0.62 -5.78
CA PHE A 27 18.83 0.85 -5.85
C PHE A 27 19.64 -0.36 -5.38
N PHE A 28 19.17 -1.05 -4.33
CA PHE A 28 19.76 -2.31 -3.88
C PHE A 28 19.69 -3.38 -4.98
N ILE A 29 18.58 -3.51 -5.72
CA ILE A 29 18.49 -4.45 -6.84
C ILE A 29 19.51 -4.11 -7.93
N SER A 30 19.60 -2.84 -8.32
CA SER A 30 20.44 -2.42 -9.46
C SER A 30 21.94 -2.53 -9.21
N VAL A 31 22.38 -2.35 -7.95
CA VAL A 31 23.80 -2.41 -7.57
C VAL A 31 24.15 -3.72 -6.87
N GLY A 32 23.22 -4.35 -6.17
CA GLY A 32 23.41 -5.65 -5.51
C GLY A 32 23.81 -6.74 -6.49
N ALA A 33 23.28 -6.72 -7.72
CA ALA A 33 23.72 -7.60 -8.80
C ALA A 33 25.22 -7.47 -9.09
N LYS A 34 25.75 -6.23 -9.12
CA LYS A 34 27.19 -5.96 -9.34
C LYS A 34 28.06 -6.37 -8.15
N ILE A 35 27.54 -6.34 -6.92
CA ILE A 35 28.30 -6.74 -5.73
C ILE A 35 28.41 -8.25 -5.63
N ILE A 36 27.32 -8.95 -5.94
CA ILE A 36 27.28 -10.41 -6.04
C ILE A 36 28.30 -10.88 -7.09
N GLU A 37 28.37 -10.22 -8.24
CA GLU A 37 29.32 -10.51 -9.32
C GLU A 37 30.79 -10.31 -8.89
N ASN A 38 31.06 -9.37 -7.98
CA ASN A 38 32.41 -9.08 -7.47
C ASN A 38 32.83 -9.92 -6.26
N ASN A 39 32.10 -11.00 -5.93
CA ASN A 39 32.43 -11.99 -4.88
C ASN A 39 32.70 -11.42 -3.47
N LYS A 40 32.22 -10.22 -3.15
CA LYS A 40 32.28 -9.69 -1.78
C LYS A 40 30.94 -9.95 -1.09
N PRO A 41 30.84 -10.94 -0.19
CA PRO A 41 29.64 -11.13 0.61
C PRO A 41 29.50 -9.93 1.55
N MET A 42 28.66 -8.97 1.18
CA MET A 42 28.28 -7.84 2.04
C MET A 42 26.87 -8.09 2.55
N GLY A 43 26.67 -8.04 3.86
CA GLY A 43 25.34 -8.13 4.45
C GLY A 43 24.46 -6.97 3.99
N PHE A 44 23.13 -7.17 3.98
CA PHE A 44 22.17 -6.12 3.62
C PHE A 44 22.39 -4.84 4.46
N ALA A 45 22.64 -4.99 5.77
CA ALA A 45 22.89 -3.88 6.68
C ALA A 45 24.21 -3.15 6.39
N ASP A 46 25.28 -3.89 6.08
CA ASP A 46 26.59 -3.29 5.76
C ASP A 46 26.54 -2.52 4.44
N TYR A 47 25.83 -3.07 3.45
CA TYR A 47 25.55 -2.40 2.20
C TYR A 47 24.76 -1.11 2.43
N LEU A 48 23.72 -1.18 3.28
CA LEU A 48 22.91 -0.03 3.66
C LEU A 48 23.77 1.07 4.28
N ALA A 49 24.65 0.70 5.21
CA ALA A 49 25.53 1.63 5.89
C ALA A 49 26.51 2.30 4.92
N VAL A 50 27.16 1.53 4.04
CA VAL A 50 28.15 2.07 3.08
C VAL A 50 27.48 2.99 2.07
N HIS A 51 26.33 2.60 1.52
CA HIS A 51 25.65 3.39 0.50
C HIS A 51 24.94 4.61 1.09
N ALA A 52 24.36 4.50 2.28
CA ALA A 52 23.85 5.66 3.02
C ALA A 52 24.98 6.64 3.32
N GLN A 53 26.15 6.15 3.75
CA GLN A 53 27.31 7.00 4.00
C GLN A 53 27.81 7.70 2.73
N ASN A 54 27.88 6.99 1.60
CA ASN A 54 28.30 7.56 0.32
C ASN A 54 27.30 8.58 -0.23
N MET A 55 25.99 8.31 -0.12
CA MET A 55 24.94 9.27 -0.49
C MET A 55 24.95 10.51 0.41
N ALA A 56 25.16 10.34 1.71
CA ALA A 56 25.20 11.45 2.67
C ALA A 56 26.42 12.37 2.48
N ARG A 57 27.54 11.84 1.96
CA ARG A 57 28.76 12.63 1.71
C ARG A 57 28.65 13.60 0.55
N VAL A 58 27.68 13.41 -0.35
CA VAL A 58 27.55 14.22 -1.56
C VAL A 58 26.14 14.82 -1.61
N PRO A 59 25.99 16.12 -1.27
CA PRO A 59 24.69 16.76 -1.11
C PRO A 59 23.75 16.62 -2.32
N ILE A 60 24.30 16.63 -3.55
CA ILE A 60 23.49 16.47 -4.75
C ILE A 60 22.89 15.07 -4.87
N TRP A 61 23.62 14.01 -4.49
CA TRP A 61 23.10 12.64 -4.50
C TRP A 61 22.03 12.45 -3.43
N LEU A 62 22.21 13.03 -2.24
CA LEU A 62 21.20 13.05 -1.19
C LEU A 62 19.93 13.81 -1.65
N GLY A 63 20.09 14.96 -2.27
CA GLY A 63 18.99 15.75 -2.84
C GLY A 63 18.21 14.98 -3.90
N CYS A 64 18.90 14.38 -4.87
CA CYS A 64 18.28 13.54 -5.90
C CYS A 64 17.57 12.32 -5.32
N PHE A 65 18.16 11.67 -4.31
CA PHE A 65 17.53 10.54 -3.61
C PHE A 65 16.23 10.96 -2.94
N LEU A 66 16.22 12.07 -2.19
CA LEU A 66 15.03 12.56 -1.49
C LEU A 66 13.92 12.99 -2.46
N VAL A 67 14.28 13.65 -3.57
CA VAL A 67 13.32 13.99 -4.63
C VAL A 67 12.74 12.72 -5.25
N GLY A 68 13.58 11.76 -5.65
CA GLY A 68 13.15 10.48 -6.21
C GLY A 68 12.25 9.69 -5.25
N ALA A 69 12.62 9.62 -3.98
CA ALA A 69 11.83 8.99 -2.93
C ALA A 69 10.47 9.67 -2.76
N THR A 70 10.42 11.00 -2.73
CA THR A 70 9.15 11.72 -2.63
C THR A 70 8.27 11.46 -3.85
N CYS A 71 8.83 11.52 -5.07
CA CYS A 71 8.10 11.22 -6.31
C CYS A 71 7.55 9.80 -6.32
N LEU A 72 8.36 8.80 -5.94
CA LEU A 72 7.91 7.41 -5.84
C LEU A 72 6.83 7.24 -4.78
N GLY A 73 6.97 7.88 -3.62
CA GLY A 73 5.96 7.90 -2.57
C GLY A 73 4.61 8.44 -3.06
N ILE A 74 4.62 9.54 -3.82
CA ILE A 74 3.42 10.12 -4.44
C ILE A 74 2.79 9.15 -5.45
N VAL A 75 3.61 8.48 -6.29
CA VAL A 75 3.10 7.49 -7.26
C VAL A 75 2.45 6.31 -6.54
N LEU A 76 3.09 5.77 -5.51
CA LEU A 76 2.52 4.68 -4.69
C LEU A 76 1.19 5.09 -4.05
N HIS A 77 1.14 6.30 -3.50
CA HIS A 77 -0.05 6.88 -2.91
C HIS A 77 -1.18 7.02 -3.94
N TRP A 78 -0.88 7.54 -5.12
CA TRP A 78 -1.85 7.69 -6.21
C TRP A 78 -2.39 6.33 -6.68
N LEU A 79 -1.53 5.32 -6.84
CA LEU A 79 -1.95 3.96 -7.20
C LEU A 79 -2.87 3.35 -6.14
N SER A 80 -2.54 3.51 -4.86
CA SER A 80 -3.39 3.05 -3.74
C SER A 80 -4.78 3.68 -3.79
N TRP A 81 -4.87 4.98 -4.05
CA TRP A 81 -6.13 5.70 -4.17
C TRP A 81 -6.94 5.32 -5.39
N MET A 82 -6.30 5.19 -6.55
CA MET A 82 -6.94 4.69 -7.76
C MET A 82 -7.54 3.30 -7.54
N MET A 83 -6.80 2.42 -6.86
CA MET A 83 -7.29 1.10 -6.56
C MET A 83 -8.51 1.16 -5.65
N LEU A 84 -8.48 1.97 -4.59
CA LEU A 84 -9.63 2.15 -3.70
C LEU A 84 -10.85 2.67 -4.47
N ALA A 85 -10.70 3.73 -5.24
CA ALA A 85 -11.77 4.32 -6.04
C ALA A 85 -12.40 3.27 -6.98
N ARG A 86 -11.59 2.43 -7.61
CA ARG A 86 -12.08 1.37 -8.49
C ARG A 86 -12.82 0.27 -7.74
N LEU A 87 -12.37 -0.09 -6.54
CA LEU A 87 -13.08 -1.06 -5.69
C LEU A 87 -14.44 -0.53 -5.24
N GLU A 88 -14.52 0.75 -4.89
CA GLU A 88 -15.79 1.41 -4.55
C GLU A 88 -16.74 1.42 -5.76
N GLN A 89 -16.26 1.78 -6.95
CA GLN A 89 -17.07 1.71 -8.17
C GLN A 89 -17.57 0.31 -8.49
N ARG A 90 -16.75 -0.71 -8.23
CA ARG A 90 -17.15 -2.10 -8.41
C ARG A 90 -18.29 -2.46 -7.45
N VAL A 91 -18.19 -2.06 -6.18
CA VAL A 91 -19.27 -2.23 -5.19
C VAL A 91 -20.56 -1.57 -5.68
N GLU A 92 -20.49 -0.36 -6.23
CA GLU A 92 -21.65 0.34 -6.78
C GLU A 92 -22.23 -0.38 -8.02
N GLN A 93 -21.38 -0.82 -8.95
CA GLN A 93 -21.76 -1.54 -10.17
C GLN A 93 -22.42 -2.89 -9.86
N GLU A 94 -21.84 -3.65 -8.93
CA GLU A 94 -22.34 -4.96 -8.48
C GLU A 94 -23.46 -4.83 -7.43
N ARG A 95 -23.85 -3.61 -7.04
CA ARG A 95 -24.85 -3.31 -5.99
C ARG A 95 -24.56 -4.01 -4.67
N LEU A 96 -23.28 -4.14 -4.32
CA LEU A 96 -22.85 -4.67 -3.05
C LEU A 96 -23.10 -3.64 -1.93
N PRO A 97 -23.40 -4.08 -0.70
CA PRO A 97 -23.69 -3.14 0.39
C PRO A 97 -22.45 -2.37 0.86
N GLY A 98 -21.24 -2.85 0.55
CA GLY A 98 -19.98 -2.21 0.93
C GLY A 98 -18.73 -2.96 0.46
N LEU A 99 -17.57 -2.36 0.71
CA LEU A 99 -16.25 -2.94 0.40
C LEU A 99 -16.01 -4.27 1.10
N GLU A 100 -16.58 -4.48 2.30
CA GLU A 100 -16.45 -5.71 3.06
C GLU A 100 -17.06 -6.95 2.39
N LYS A 101 -17.93 -6.76 1.38
CA LYS A 101 -18.55 -7.87 0.65
C LYS A 101 -17.80 -8.27 -0.62
N LEU A 102 -16.60 -7.74 -0.83
CA LEU A 102 -15.77 -8.18 -1.95
C LEU A 102 -15.28 -9.63 -1.70
N PRO A 103 -15.20 -10.49 -2.75
CA PRO A 103 -15.04 -11.95 -2.59
C PRO A 103 -13.79 -12.44 -1.84
N TRP A 104 -12.76 -11.60 -1.73
CA TRP A 104 -11.52 -11.96 -1.04
C TRP A 104 -11.56 -11.68 0.46
N HIS A 105 -12.51 -10.87 0.94
CA HIS A 105 -12.65 -10.56 2.36
C HIS A 105 -13.28 -11.68 3.17
N ASP A 106 -14.05 -12.58 2.53
CA ASP A 106 -14.66 -13.74 3.19
C ASP A 106 -13.65 -14.88 3.48
N ARG A 107 -12.41 -14.76 3.00
CA ARG A 107 -11.37 -15.78 3.21
C ARG A 107 -10.81 -15.68 4.63
N PRO A 108 -10.39 -16.81 5.25
CA PRO A 108 -9.60 -16.80 6.47
C PRO A 108 -8.38 -15.86 6.37
N LEU A 109 -8.04 -15.18 7.47
CA LEU A 109 -6.93 -14.21 7.52
C LEU A 109 -5.64 -14.78 6.94
N LEU A 110 -5.30 -16.02 7.30
CA LEU A 110 -4.10 -16.70 6.84
C LEU A 110 -4.09 -16.89 5.32
N LEU A 111 -5.23 -17.20 4.70
CA LEU A 111 -5.33 -17.32 3.24
C LEU A 111 -5.22 -15.96 2.56
N GLN A 112 -5.73 -14.88 3.15
CA GLN A 112 -5.54 -13.53 2.60
C GLN A 112 -4.07 -13.11 2.64
N ILE A 113 -3.35 -13.47 3.72
CA ILE A 113 -1.91 -13.25 3.80
C ILE A 113 -1.20 -14.13 2.77
N ILE A 114 -1.47 -15.43 2.68
CA ILE A 114 -0.72 -16.30 1.77
C ILE A 114 -1.01 -15.98 0.30
N LEU A 115 -2.24 -15.62 -0.06
CA LEU A 115 -2.66 -15.40 -1.45
C LEU A 115 -2.54 -13.93 -1.88
N TRP A 116 -1.87 -13.09 -1.09
CA TRP A 116 -1.71 -11.67 -1.38
C TRP A 116 -1.19 -11.36 -2.80
N PRO A 117 -0.24 -12.12 -3.40
CA PRO A 117 0.26 -11.78 -4.73
C PRO A 117 -0.79 -11.99 -5.82
N ILE A 118 -1.58 -13.05 -5.69
CA ILE A 118 -2.65 -13.38 -6.64
C ILE A 118 -3.72 -12.29 -6.58
N ASP A 119 -4.12 -11.90 -5.37
CA ASP A 119 -5.11 -10.84 -5.17
C ASP A 119 -4.60 -9.48 -5.67
N LEU A 120 -3.32 -9.18 -5.45
CA LEU A 120 -2.67 -7.97 -5.96
C LEU A 120 -2.67 -7.94 -7.49
N ILE A 121 -2.22 -9.02 -8.15
CA ILE A 121 -2.21 -9.12 -9.62
C ILE A 121 -3.63 -8.98 -10.17
N ARG A 122 -4.61 -9.62 -9.54
CA ARG A 122 -6.02 -9.51 -9.95
C ARG A 122 -6.52 -8.07 -9.84
N GLU A 123 -6.24 -7.40 -8.72
CA GLU A 123 -6.65 -6.02 -8.48
C GLU A 123 -6.03 -5.04 -9.47
N TYR A 124 -4.70 -5.09 -9.64
CA TYR A 124 -3.98 -4.20 -10.54
C TYR A 124 -4.21 -4.54 -12.01
N GLY A 125 -4.31 -5.82 -12.35
CA GLY A 125 -4.74 -6.27 -13.68
C GLY A 125 -6.13 -5.74 -14.02
N TYR A 126 -7.07 -5.80 -13.08
CA TYR A 126 -8.39 -5.21 -13.27
C TYR A 126 -8.33 -3.68 -13.39
N LEU A 127 -7.50 -3.01 -12.56
CA LEU A 127 -7.31 -1.56 -12.64
C LEU A 127 -6.84 -1.12 -14.02
N PHE A 128 -5.80 -1.75 -14.57
CA PHE A 128 -5.20 -1.33 -15.84
C PHE A 128 -5.89 -1.88 -17.08
N LEU A 129 -6.49 -3.07 -17.02
CA LEU A 129 -7.12 -3.70 -18.19
C LEU A 129 -8.61 -3.39 -18.32
N ALA A 130 -9.32 -3.23 -17.20
CA ALA A 130 -10.77 -3.00 -17.20
C ALA A 130 -11.14 -1.52 -17.03
N THR A 131 -10.16 -0.62 -17.02
CA THR A 131 -10.39 0.82 -16.93
C THR A 131 -9.91 1.52 -18.21
N PRO A 132 -10.82 1.85 -19.14
CA PRO A 132 -10.44 2.46 -20.42
C PRO A 132 -10.01 3.93 -20.32
N SER A 133 -10.24 4.62 -19.19
CA SER A 133 -9.78 6.00 -18.96
C SER A 133 -9.63 6.32 -17.48
N PHE A 134 -8.55 7.02 -17.11
CA PHE A 134 -8.30 7.52 -15.74
C PHE A 134 -9.41 8.43 -15.22
N GLU A 135 -10.07 9.18 -16.11
CA GLU A 135 -11.20 10.05 -15.75
C GLU A 135 -12.35 9.25 -15.13
N LYS A 136 -12.51 7.99 -15.55
CA LYS A 136 -13.53 7.09 -15.01
C LYS A 136 -13.18 6.52 -13.64
N VAL A 137 -11.96 6.70 -13.12
CA VAL A 137 -11.52 6.22 -11.79
C VAL A 137 -11.49 7.34 -10.75
N LEU A 138 -11.86 8.56 -11.13
CA LEU A 138 -11.96 9.67 -10.18
C LEU A 138 -13.03 9.35 -9.13
N ARG A 139 -12.59 9.18 -7.88
CA ARG A 139 -13.46 9.16 -6.71
C ARG A 139 -14.12 10.53 -6.63
N ARG A 140 -15.43 10.61 -6.85
CA ARG A 140 -16.20 11.76 -6.37
C ARG A 140 -16.25 11.61 -4.85
N GLU A 141 -15.48 12.41 -4.12
CA GLU A 141 -15.55 12.41 -2.66
C GLU A 141 -17.02 12.54 -2.24
N LYS A 142 -17.53 11.59 -1.46
CA LYS A 142 -18.94 11.52 -1.04
C LYS A 142 -19.32 12.62 -0.03
N LEU A 143 -18.48 13.66 0.13
CA LEU A 143 -18.70 14.82 1.01
C LEU A 143 -20.06 15.48 0.79
N VAL A 144 -20.61 15.42 -0.43
CA VAL A 144 -21.93 15.99 -0.77
C VAL A 144 -23.09 15.28 -0.06
N GLN A 145 -22.90 14.04 0.41
CA GLN A 145 -23.97 13.24 1.03
C GLN A 145 -24.01 13.33 2.56
N ALA A 146 -22.96 13.84 3.20
CA ALA A 146 -22.92 13.94 4.66
C ALA A 146 -23.66 15.21 5.15
N PRO A 147 -24.58 15.10 6.13
CA PRO A 147 -25.21 16.26 6.75
C PRO A 147 -24.16 17.17 7.41
N PRO A 148 -24.30 18.52 7.36
CA PRO A 148 -23.32 19.44 7.95
C PRO A 148 -23.07 19.20 9.44
N GLU A 149 -24.07 18.70 10.18
CA GLU A 149 -23.95 18.43 11.61
C GLU A 149 -22.98 17.27 11.91
N LYS A 150 -22.71 16.41 10.92
CA LYS A 150 -21.86 15.23 11.05
C LYS A 150 -20.42 15.48 10.56
N PHE A 151 -20.12 16.62 9.95
CA PHE A 151 -18.79 16.93 9.40
C PHE A 151 -17.67 16.86 10.44
N ALA A 152 -17.92 17.30 11.68
CA ALA A 152 -16.91 17.22 12.74
C ALA A 152 -16.56 15.76 13.09
N GLN A 153 -17.56 14.88 13.12
CA GLN A 153 -17.38 13.46 13.40
C GLN A 153 -16.72 12.74 12.21
N LEU A 154 -17.15 13.05 10.99
CA LEU A 154 -16.53 12.54 9.76
C LEU A 154 -15.04 12.92 9.68
N SER A 155 -14.73 14.20 9.91
CA SER A 155 -13.35 14.69 9.93
C SER A 155 -12.50 14.00 10.99
N TRP A 156 -13.07 13.64 12.14
CA TRP A 156 -12.34 12.89 13.17
C TRP A 156 -12.06 11.45 12.74
N ILE A 157 -13.05 10.77 12.16
CA ILE A 157 -12.90 9.40 11.64
C ILE A 157 -11.83 9.38 10.55
N GLU A 158 -11.88 10.30 9.60
CA GLU A 158 -10.87 10.43 8.55
C GLU A 158 -9.49 10.73 9.13
N ASP A 159 -9.37 11.71 10.03
CA ASP A 159 -8.10 12.07 10.67
C ASP A 159 -7.49 10.88 11.44
N PHE A 160 -8.30 9.98 11.99
CA PHE A 160 -7.84 8.81 12.73
C PHE A 160 -7.47 7.64 11.81
N TYR A 161 -8.38 7.18 10.95
CA TYR A 161 -8.20 5.94 10.19
C TYR A 161 -7.36 6.14 8.93
N LEU A 162 -7.52 7.28 8.25
CA LEU A 162 -6.97 7.49 6.91
C LEU A 162 -5.44 7.46 6.88
N PRO A 163 -4.70 8.13 7.80
CA PRO A 163 -3.24 8.13 7.73
C PRO A 163 -2.63 6.73 7.92
N PHE A 164 -3.18 5.92 8.84
CA PHE A 164 -2.72 4.54 9.03
C PHE A 164 -3.06 3.64 7.85
N ALA A 165 -4.27 3.77 7.31
CA ALA A 165 -4.70 3.03 6.13
C ALA A 165 -3.79 3.34 4.92
N GLN A 166 -3.48 4.62 4.70
CA GLN A 166 -2.59 5.09 3.65
C GLN A 166 -1.15 4.61 3.87
N PHE A 167 -0.63 4.71 5.08
CA PHE A 167 0.71 4.21 5.40
C PHE A 167 0.83 2.72 5.10
N LEU A 168 -0.09 1.89 5.58
CA LEU A 168 -0.07 0.45 5.33
C LEU A 168 -0.27 0.12 3.84
N ALA A 169 -1.14 0.87 3.14
CA ALA A 169 -1.34 0.71 1.70
C ALA A 169 -0.06 1.02 0.92
N ASN A 170 0.65 2.08 1.26
CA ASN A 170 1.87 2.43 0.56
C ASN A 170 3.06 1.57 0.98
N LEU A 171 3.10 1.14 2.25
CA LEU A 171 4.14 0.26 2.78
C LEU A 171 4.13 -1.11 2.09
N HIS A 172 2.98 -1.76 1.91
CA HIS A 172 2.96 -3.08 1.26
C HIS A 172 3.50 -3.00 -0.17
N LEU A 173 3.15 -1.95 -0.93
CA LEU A 173 3.67 -1.72 -2.28
C LEU A 173 5.18 -1.40 -2.27
N ALA A 174 5.62 -0.56 -1.34
CA ALA A 174 7.04 -0.20 -1.18
C ALA A 174 7.93 -1.38 -0.78
N LEU A 175 7.35 -2.43 -0.19
CA LEU A 175 8.05 -3.66 0.16
C LEU A 175 8.13 -4.67 -1.01
N MET A 176 7.43 -4.45 -2.13
CA MET A 176 7.52 -5.34 -3.30
C MET A 176 8.93 -5.40 -3.89
N PRO A 177 9.62 -4.25 -4.12
CA PRO A 177 11.02 -4.29 -4.54
C PRO A 177 11.93 -4.96 -3.50
N ALA A 178 11.60 -4.88 -2.20
CA ALA A 178 12.34 -5.61 -1.17
C ALA A 178 12.24 -7.12 -1.37
N LEU A 179 11.04 -7.64 -1.64
CA LEU A 179 10.84 -9.06 -1.92
C LEU A 179 11.61 -9.51 -3.16
N VAL A 180 11.56 -8.71 -4.24
CA VAL A 180 12.33 -8.99 -5.47
C VAL A 180 13.82 -9.02 -5.18
N ALA A 181 14.34 -8.05 -4.42
CA ALA A 181 15.73 -8.02 -3.99
C ALA A 181 16.13 -9.29 -3.22
N VAL A 182 15.30 -9.72 -2.27
CA VAL A 182 15.55 -10.94 -1.49
C VAL A 182 15.55 -12.17 -2.38
N ILE A 183 14.62 -12.28 -3.34
CA ILE A 183 14.57 -13.39 -4.30
C ILE A 183 15.83 -13.43 -5.17
N VAL A 184 16.29 -12.28 -5.68
CA VAL A 184 17.53 -12.20 -6.49
C VAL A 184 18.74 -12.64 -5.68
N VAL A 185 18.89 -12.13 -4.45
CA VAL A 185 19.98 -12.53 -3.54
C VAL A 185 19.89 -14.02 -3.18
N PHE A 186 18.69 -14.53 -2.93
CA PHE A 186 18.45 -15.94 -2.61
C PHE A 186 18.90 -16.86 -3.74
N ASN A 187 18.56 -16.53 -4.99
CA ASN A 187 18.94 -17.31 -6.17
C ASN A 187 20.45 -17.26 -6.46
N HIS A 188 21.10 -16.11 -6.26
CA HIS A 188 22.53 -15.99 -6.58
C HIS A 188 23.47 -16.46 -5.47
N ALA A 189 23.17 -16.14 -4.21
CA ALA A 189 24.07 -16.43 -3.11
C ALA A 189 23.92 -17.87 -2.59
N GLY A 190 22.88 -18.60 -3.04
CA GLY A 190 22.59 -19.98 -2.67
C GLY A 190 21.59 -20.14 -1.52
N TYR A 191 21.14 -21.39 -1.33
CA TYR A 191 20.07 -21.75 -0.40
C TYR A 191 20.61 -21.96 1.02
N THR A 192 20.13 -21.17 1.98
CA THR A 192 20.36 -21.42 3.41
C THR A 192 19.07 -21.24 4.19
N THR A 193 18.91 -21.95 5.31
CA THR A 193 17.73 -21.85 6.17
C THR A 193 17.47 -20.41 6.62
N ARG A 194 18.52 -19.65 6.95
CA ARG A 194 18.40 -18.24 7.35
C ARG A 194 17.83 -17.37 6.22
N ARG A 195 18.27 -17.56 4.98
CA ARG A 195 17.77 -16.79 3.84
C ARG A 195 16.35 -17.20 3.46
N LEU A 196 16.01 -18.49 3.59
CA LEU A 196 14.65 -18.97 3.37
C LEU A 196 13.69 -18.37 4.41
N LEU A 197 14.07 -18.39 5.69
CA LEU A 197 13.29 -17.75 6.75
C LEU A 197 13.10 -16.26 6.51
N PHE A 198 14.15 -15.56 6.05
CA PHE A 198 14.05 -14.14 5.70
C PHE A 198 13.09 -13.90 4.53
N LEU A 199 13.19 -14.69 3.45
CA LEU A 199 12.28 -14.63 2.31
C LEU A 199 10.82 -14.84 2.73
N LEU A 200 10.56 -15.88 3.54
CA LEU A 200 9.23 -16.18 4.06
C LEU A 200 8.72 -15.05 4.97
N LEU A 201 9.57 -14.51 5.85
CA LEU A 201 9.20 -13.40 6.72
C LEU A 201 8.83 -12.15 5.91
N THR A 202 9.66 -11.76 4.93
CA THR A 202 9.38 -10.63 4.04
C THR A 202 8.05 -10.84 3.30
N TYR A 203 7.82 -12.04 2.77
CA TYR A 203 6.57 -12.39 2.09
C TYR A 203 5.35 -12.25 3.01
N LEU A 204 5.43 -12.77 4.23
CA LEU A 204 4.33 -12.73 5.20
C LEU A 204 4.06 -11.31 5.70
N VAL A 205 5.10 -10.49 5.92
CA VAL A 205 4.96 -9.08 6.32
C VAL A 205 4.27 -8.25 5.24
N ILE A 206 4.57 -8.49 3.96
CA ILE A 206 3.88 -7.84 2.83
C ILE A 206 2.40 -8.23 2.83
N GLY A 207 2.10 -9.53 2.96
CA GLY A 207 0.72 -10.00 3.06
C GLY A 207 -0.04 -9.39 4.24
N LEU A 208 0.60 -9.37 5.42
CA LEU A 208 0.01 -8.81 6.63
C LEU A 208 -0.26 -7.31 6.50
N THR A 209 0.71 -6.53 6.01
CA THR A 209 0.53 -5.07 5.81
C THR A 209 -0.59 -4.76 4.83
N ARG A 210 -0.72 -5.52 3.74
CA ARG A 210 -1.84 -5.41 2.80
C ARG A 210 -3.18 -5.73 3.45
N VAL A 211 -3.27 -6.82 4.21
CA VAL A 211 -4.51 -7.20 4.91
C VAL A 211 -4.91 -6.14 5.92
N LEU A 212 -3.96 -5.65 6.74
CA LEU A 212 -4.21 -4.58 7.70
C LEU A 212 -4.65 -3.28 7.01
N SER A 213 -3.99 -2.90 5.91
CA SER A 213 -4.40 -1.76 5.07
C SER A 213 -5.86 -1.87 4.65
N ARG A 214 -6.28 -3.04 4.12
CA ARG A 214 -7.66 -3.27 3.70
C ARG A 214 -8.64 -3.23 4.86
N GLN A 215 -8.29 -3.81 6.01
CA GLN A 215 -9.14 -3.75 7.20
C GLN A 215 -9.34 -2.31 7.67
N GLN A 216 -8.30 -1.49 7.69
CA GLN A 216 -8.40 -0.06 8.05
C GLN A 216 -9.29 0.71 7.08
N LEU A 217 -9.17 0.48 5.77
CA LEU A 217 -10.03 1.09 4.75
C LEU A 217 -11.50 0.66 4.86
N ILE A 218 -11.75 -0.62 5.18
CA ILE A 218 -13.11 -1.12 5.42
C ILE A 218 -13.69 -0.49 6.67
N SER A 219 -12.92 -0.42 7.76
CA SER A 219 -13.36 0.22 9.01
C SER A 219 -13.70 1.69 8.79
N LEU A 220 -12.88 2.42 8.03
CA LEU A 220 -13.17 3.79 7.60
C LEU A 220 -14.49 3.86 6.82
N SER A 221 -14.64 3.06 5.76
CA SER A 221 -15.84 3.06 4.91
C SER A 221 -17.12 2.61 5.66
N ARG A 222 -17.01 1.73 6.65
CA ARG A 222 -18.12 1.36 7.54
C ARG A 222 -18.49 2.52 8.46
N ALA A 223 -17.50 3.10 9.13
CA ALA A 223 -17.72 4.23 10.02
C ALA A 223 -18.35 5.43 9.27
N GLU A 224 -17.91 5.71 8.04
CA GLU A 224 -18.51 6.73 7.16
C GLU A 224 -19.99 6.42 6.84
N ARG A 225 -20.33 5.18 6.47
CA ARG A 225 -21.73 4.79 6.16
C ARG A 225 -22.64 4.82 7.39
N ASP A 226 -22.17 4.29 8.51
CA ASP A 226 -22.90 4.30 9.79
C ASP A 226 -23.19 5.75 10.21
N LEU A 227 -22.22 6.64 9.99
CA LEU A 227 -22.37 8.07 10.25
C LEU A 227 -23.42 8.70 9.33
N VAL A 228 -23.38 8.46 8.02
CA VAL A 228 -24.31 9.07 7.06
C VAL A 228 -25.72 8.48 7.18
N GLY A 229 -25.89 7.32 7.82
CA GLY A 229 -27.19 6.66 7.99
C GLY A 229 -27.61 5.87 6.75
N GLU A 230 -26.66 5.56 5.86
CA GLU A 230 -26.85 4.57 4.80
C GLU A 230 -26.87 3.18 5.43
N SER A 231 -27.97 2.84 6.12
CA SER A 231 -28.22 1.45 6.49
C SER A 231 -28.23 0.63 5.19
N PRO A 232 -27.54 -0.52 5.13
CA PRO A 232 -27.58 -1.37 3.95
C PRO A 232 -29.04 -1.70 3.69
N LYS A 233 -29.61 -1.18 2.58
CA LYS A 233 -30.95 -1.57 2.18
C LYS A 233 -30.94 -3.09 2.09
N PRO A 234 -31.78 -3.81 2.86
CA PRO A 234 -31.84 -5.25 2.74
C PRO A 234 -32.08 -5.54 1.27
N SER A 235 -31.20 -6.34 0.67
CA SER A 235 -31.45 -6.88 -0.66
C SER A 235 -32.83 -7.49 -0.59
N ASN A 236 -33.77 -6.98 -1.37
CA ASN A 236 -35.03 -7.67 -1.62
C ASN A 236 -34.68 -9.00 -2.30
N SER A 237 -34.29 -10.00 -1.52
CA SER A 237 -34.48 -11.41 -1.84
C SER A 237 -35.97 -11.71 -1.68
N GLY A 238 -36.76 -11.01 -2.49
CA GLY A 238 -38.19 -11.13 -2.59
C GLY A 238 -38.50 -11.63 -3.99
N LYS A 239 -38.61 -12.95 -4.10
CA LYS A 239 -39.41 -13.70 -5.09
C LYS A 239 -38.94 -13.58 -6.55
N LYS A 240 -38.34 -14.66 -7.06
CA LYS A 240 -39.06 -15.72 -7.77
C LYS A 240 -38.27 -17.02 -7.70
#